data_AF-A0A2M9LB74-F1
#
_entry.id   AF-A0A2M9LB74-F1
#
_cell.length_a   1.000
_cell.length_b   1.000
_cell.length_c   1.000
_cell.angle_alpha   90.00
_cell.angle_beta   90.00
_cell.angle_gamma   90.00
#
_symmetry.space_group_name_H-M   'P 1'
#
loop_
_entity.id
_entity.type
_entity.pdbx_description
1 polymer ?
#
loop_
_entity_poly.entity_id
_entity_poly.type
_entity_poly.pdbx_seq_one_letter_code
_entity_poly.pdbx_strand_id
1 'polypeptide(L)' 'MQGLSGPVHLADPFPEPQPVEGCDVCMELVKQRAAHRKHGHYGKAAMCTLELRNHAHRRKAIR' A
#
# COMPACT_ATOMS: atom_id res chain seq x y z
N MET A 1 -32.78 -5.28 -27.00
CA MET A 1 -31.38 -4.84 -26.86
C MET A 1 -31.12 -4.65 -25.37
N GLN A 2 -30.26 -5.46 -24.76
CA GLN A 2 -29.92 -5.26 -23.34
C GLN A 2 -28.98 -4.05 -23.28
N GLY A 3 -29.41 -2.97 -22.62
CA GLY A 3 -28.55 -1.82 -22.37
C GLY A 3 -27.51 -2.16 -21.30
N LEU A 4 -26.33 -1.54 -21.37
CA LEU A 4 -25.37 -1.64 -20.28
C LEU A 4 -26.01 -1.10 -19.01
N SER A 5 -25.91 -1.83 -17.90
CA SER A 5 -26.30 -1.31 -16.60
C SER A 5 -25.47 -0.07 -16.28
N GLY A 6 -26.04 0.84 -15.49
CA GLY A 6 -25.34 2.04 -15.06
C GLY A 6 -24.04 1.75 -14.30
N PRO A 7 -23.20 2.77 -14.06
CA PRO A 7 -21.94 2.62 -13.33
C PRO A 7 -22.15 2.00 -11.95
N VAL A 8 -21.27 1.07 -11.56
CA VAL A 8 -21.22 0.49 -10.23
C VAL A 8 -19.98 1.00 -9.50
N HIS A 9 -20.16 1.46 -8.27
CA HIS A 9 -19.06 1.87 -7.41
C HIS A 9 -18.48 0.66 -6.68
N LEU A 10 -17.26 0.28 -7.02
CA LEU A 10 -16.51 -0.75 -6.32
C LEU A 10 -15.57 -0.11 -5.31
N ALA A 11 -15.46 -0.71 -4.12
CA ALA A 11 -14.40 -0.37 -3.19
C ALA A 11 -13.04 -0.82 -3.77
N ASP A 12 -11.96 -0.14 -3.37
CA ASP A 12 -10.61 -0.60 -3.71
C ASP A 12 -10.36 -1.95 -3.02
N PRO A 13 -10.15 -3.05 -3.78
CA PRO A 13 -9.86 -4.35 -3.20
C PRO A 13 -8.49 -4.40 -2.50
N PHE A 14 -7.62 -3.41 -2.75
CA PHE A 14 -6.26 -3.37 -2.26
C PHE A 14 -5.96 -2.02 -1.60
N PRO A 15 -6.61 -1.68 -0.47
CA PRO A 15 -6.43 -0.40 0.19
C PRO A 15 -4.95 -0.15 0.50
N GLU A 16 -4.59 1.13 0.52
CA GLU A 16 -3.23 1.56 0.81
C GLU A 16 -2.80 1.06 2.20
N PRO A 17 -1.71 0.27 2.29
CA PRO A 17 -1.21 -0.24 3.57
C PRO A 17 -0.81 0.93 4.47
N GLN A 18 -1.20 0.78 5.74
CA GLN A 18 -0.90 1.71 6.83
C GLN A 18 0.29 1.20 7.64
N PRO A 19 1.06 2.10 8.27
CA PRO A 19 2.17 1.69 9.11
C PRO A 19 1.67 1.07 10.42
N VAL A 20 2.42 0.11 10.95
CA VAL A 20 2.17 -0.38 12.32
C VAL A 20 2.77 0.60 13.32
N GLU A 21 2.00 0.90 14.36
CA GLU A 21 2.42 1.78 15.45
C GLU A 21 3.70 1.26 16.12
N GLY A 22 4.65 2.16 16.35
CA GLY A 22 5.95 1.83 16.97
C GLY A 22 6.95 1.11 16.06
N CYS A 23 6.66 0.90 14.77
CA CYS A 23 7.64 0.37 13.83
C CYS A 23 8.25 1.48 12.97
N ASP A 24 9.52 1.80 13.24
CA ASP A 24 10.26 2.85 12.51
C ASP A 24 10.37 2.55 11.02
N VAL A 25 10.53 1.28 10.64
CA VAL A 25 10.60 0.86 9.22
C VAL A 25 9.30 1.19 8.49
N CYS A 26 8.16 0.87 9.08
CA CYS A 26 6.87 1.18 8.48
C CYS A 26 6.63 2.68 8.37
N MET A 27 6.96 3.44 9.41
CA MET A 27 6.82 4.89 9.42
C MET A 27 7.69 5.55 8.35
N GLU A 28 8.92 5.06 8.18
CA GLU A 28 9.84 5.57 7.18
C GLU A 28 9.40 5.22 5.76
N LEU A 29 8.93 3.99 5.52
CA LEU A 29 8.38 3.58 4.22
C LEU A 29 7.18 4.45 3.80
N VAL A 30 6.33 4.86 4.75
CA VAL A 30 5.22 5.79 4.47
C VAL A 30 5.72 7.17 4.06
N LYS A 31 6.75 7.71 4.75
CA LYS A 31 7.37 8.99 4.40
C LYS A 31 8.01 8.93 3.02
N GLN A 32 8.77 7.87 2.72
CA GLN A 32 9.42 7.68 1.42
C GLN A 32 8.39 7.54 0.29
N ARG A 33 7.32 6.78 0.51
CA ARG A 33 6.20 6.66 -0.44
C ARG A 33 5.60 8.03 -0.75
N ALA A 34 5.34 8.85 0.27
CA ALA A 34 4.79 10.20 0.09
C ALA A 34 5.78 11.11 -0.68
N ALA A 35 7.07 11.06 -0.36
CA ALA A 35 8.10 11.80 -1.06
C ALA A 35 8.19 11.37 -2.54
N HIS A 36 8.18 10.07 -2.83
CA HIS A 36 8.20 9.56 -4.20
C HIS A 36 6.99 10.00 -5.01
N ARG A 37 5.79 10.00 -4.42
CA ARG A 37 4.59 10.55 -5.07
C ARG A 37 4.74 12.03 -5.39
N LYS A 38 5.24 12.82 -4.45
CA LYS A 38 5.47 14.26 -4.64
C LYS A 38 6.42 14.56 -5.79
N HIS A 39 7.39 13.70 -6.04
CA HIS A 39 8.37 13.84 -7.12
C HIS A 39 7.99 13.09 -8.42
N GLY A 40 6.78 12.52 -8.51
CA GLY A 40 6.33 11.77 -9.69
C GLY A 40 6.99 10.40 -9.87
N HIS A 41 7.68 9.88 -8.85
CA HIS A 41 8.34 8.57 -8.87
C HIS A 41 7.39 7.44 -8.47
N TYR A 42 6.32 7.24 -9.24
CA TYR A 42 5.25 6.29 -8.89
C TYR A 42 5.72 4.83 -8.77
N GLY A 43 6.70 4.41 -9.58
CA GLY A 43 7.30 3.08 -9.44
C GLY A 43 7.98 2.87 -8.09
N LYS A 44 8.74 3.87 -7.61
CA LYS A 44 9.37 3.82 -6.28
C LYS A 44 8.33 3.85 -5.16
N ALA A 45 7.27 4.66 -5.32
CA ALA A 45 6.16 4.68 -4.38
C ALA A 45 5.44 3.31 -4.30
N ALA A 46 5.28 2.62 -5.43
CA ALA A 46 4.70 1.27 -5.47
C ALA A 46 5.60 0.25 -4.76
N MET A 47 6.91 0.34 -4.91
CA MET A 47 7.86 -0.49 -4.16
C MET A 47 7.71 -0.30 -2.66
N CYS A 48 7.64 0.95 -2.16
CA CYS A 48 7.39 1.22 -0.74
C CYS A 48 6.08 0.60 -0.25
N THR A 49 5.02 0.62 -1.07
CA THR A 49 3.73 -0.02 -0.74
C THR A 49 3.86 -1.55 -0.63
N LEU A 50 4.61 -2.19 -1.52
CA LEU A 50 4.85 -3.64 -1.48
C LEU A 50 5.69 -4.03 -0.26
N GLU A 51 6.77 -3.29 0.01
CA GLU A 51 7.61 -3.46 1.21
C GLU A 51 6.77 -3.33 2.49
N LEU A 52 5.90 -2.32 2.57
CA LEU A 52 5.04 -2.11 3.73
C LEU A 52 4.04 -3.26 3.94
N ARG A 53 3.53 -3.89 2.87
CA ARG A 53 2.67 -5.08 2.96
C ARG A 53 3.44 -6.33 3.39
N ASN A 54 4.67 -6.47 2.92
CA ASN A 54 5.50 -7.64 3.16
C ASN A 54 6.28 -7.56 4.49
N HIS A 55 6.30 -6.40 5.13
CA HIS A 55 7.01 -6.21 6.39
C HIS A 55 6.39 -7.05 7.51
N ALA A 56 7.10 -8.08 7.94
CA ALA A 56 6.61 -9.03 8.92
C ALA A 56 6.61 -8.45 10.34
N HIS A 57 5.44 -8.24 10.93
CA HIS A 57 5.28 -7.83 12.34
C HIS A 57 4.96 -8.97 13.31
N ARG A 58 4.62 -10.16 12.79
CA ARG A 58 4.53 -11.36 13.63
C ARG A 58 5.91 -11.99 13.71
N ARG A 59 6.32 -12.38 14.93
CA ARG A 59 7.47 -13.27 15.15
C ARG A 59 7.39 -14.40 14.12
N LYS A 60 8.43 -14.59 13.31
CA LYS A 60 8.54 -15.76 12.42
C LYS A 60 8.21 -16.99 13.26
N ALA A 61 7.07 -17.63 13.00
CA ALA A 61 6.93 -19.02 13.41
C ALA A 61 8.02 -19.74 12.61
N ILE A 62 9.09 -20.14 13.31
CA ILE A 62 10.12 -21.00 12.76
C ILE A 62 9.39 -22.22 12.20
N ARG A 63 9.58 -22.48 10.92
CA ARG A 63 9.07 -23.67 10.24
C ARG A 63 10.23 -24.60 9.98
#